data_AF-A0A318U9K4-F1
#
_entry.id   AF-A0A318U9K4-F1
#
_cell.length_a   1.000
_cell.length_b   1.000
_cell.length_c   1.000
_cell.angle_alpha   90.00
_cell.angle_beta   90.00
_cell.angle_gamma   90.00
#
_symmetry.space_group_name_H-M   'P 1'
#
loop_
_entity.id
_entity.type
_entity.pdbx_description
1 polymer ?
#
loop_
_entity_poly.entity_id
_entity_poly.type
_entity_poly.pdbx_seq_one_letter_code
_entity_poly.pdbx_strand_id
1 'polypeptide(L)'
;MIITIQTTRVKENEENRSVVKIFNQKLLEKAAELQHFSLRHLEYVDPIFEDVVIYLVYNPKNQIRWYIANDVSAEISALILKEMNKLGMQALEQT
;
A
#
# COMPACT_ATOMS: atom_id res chain seq x y z
N MET A 1 -0.37 1.72 16.96
CA MET A 1 -0.83 1.49 15.57
C MET A 1 -0.33 0.16 15.09
N ILE A 2 -1.17 -0.66 14.47
CA ILE A 2 -0.69 -1.75 13.62
C ILE A 2 -0.93 -1.35 12.16
N ILE A 3 0.11 -1.36 11.34
CA ILE A 3 -0.03 -1.14 9.89
C ILE A 3 0.05 -2.49 9.18
N THR A 4 -1.05 -2.85 8.50
CA THR A 4 -1.11 -4.05 7.67
C THR A 4 -1.15 -3.65 6.20
N ILE A 5 -0.24 -4.20 5.39
CA ILE A 5 -0.21 -3.96 3.95
C ILE A 5 -0.75 -5.18 3.21
N GLN A 6 -1.78 -4.98 2.39
CA GLN A 6 -2.41 -5.98 1.55
C GLN A 6 -2.16 -5.66 0.07
N THR A 7 -2.21 -6.67 -0.80
CA THR A 7 -2.04 -6.49 -2.25
C THR A 7 -3.24 -7.01 -3.01
N THR A 8 -3.75 -6.24 -3.97
CA THR A 8 -4.74 -6.76 -4.93
C THR A 8 -4.02 -7.47 -6.07
N ARG A 9 -4.25 -8.78 -6.18
CA ARG A 9 -3.62 -9.61 -7.19
C ARG A 9 -4.12 -9.25 -8.60
N VAL A 10 -3.19 -9.04 -9.52
CA VAL A 10 -3.49 -8.93 -10.95
C VAL A 10 -3.90 -10.30 -11.47
N LYS A 11 -5.03 -10.38 -12.18
CA LYS A 11 -5.57 -11.63 -12.73
C LYS A 11 -4.72 -12.09 -13.92
N GLU A 12 -4.30 -13.35 -13.90
CA GLU A 12 -3.58 -13.99 -15.01
C GLU A 12 -4.53 -14.65 -16.00
N ASN A 13 -4.13 -14.69 -17.27
CA ASN A 13 -4.67 -15.54 -18.33
C ASN A 13 -3.52 -16.31 -18.99
N GLU A 14 -3.82 -17.20 -19.95
CA GLU A 14 -2.81 -18.05 -20.59
C GLU A 14 -1.73 -17.26 -21.33
N GLU A 15 -2.10 -16.11 -21.92
CA GLU A 15 -1.23 -15.28 -22.76
C GLU A 15 -0.29 -14.39 -21.94
N ASN A 16 -0.68 -14.00 -20.71
CA ASN A 16 0.06 -13.03 -19.89
C ASN A 16 0.65 -13.61 -18.59
N ARG A 17 0.52 -14.92 -18.37
CA ARG A 17 0.86 -15.61 -17.11
C ARG A 17 2.25 -15.25 -16.57
N SER A 18 3.28 -15.28 -17.41
CA SER A 18 4.66 -14.98 -16.98
C SER A 18 4.81 -13.54 -16.51
N VAL A 19 4.22 -12.60 -17.26
CA VAL A 19 4.26 -11.16 -16.97
C VAL A 19 3.48 -10.84 -15.70
N VAL A 20 2.26 -11.37 -15.56
CA VAL A 20 1.41 -11.16 -14.37
C VAL A 20 2.05 -11.70 -13.10
N LYS A 21 2.77 -12.83 -13.18
CA LYS A 21 3.56 -13.34 -12.04
C LYS A 21 4.61 -12.33 -11.57
N ILE A 22 5.34 -11.70 -12.50
CA ILE A 22 6.34 -10.68 -12.17
C ILE A 22 5.67 -9.46 -11.51
N PHE A 23 4.54 -9.00 -12.04
CA PHE A 23 3.79 -7.89 -11.45
C PHE A 23 3.33 -8.20 -10.02
N ASN A 24 2.71 -9.36 -9.81
CA ASN A 24 2.28 -9.78 -8.47
C ASN A 24 3.45 -9.91 -7.49
N GLN A 25 4.58 -10.45 -7.95
CA GLN A 25 5.79 -10.56 -7.13
C GLN A 25 6.31 -9.17 -6.71
N LYS A 26 6.37 -8.21 -7.64
CA LYS A 26 6.77 -6.83 -7.34
C LYS A 26 5.82 -6.14 -6.35
N LEU A 27 4.52 -6.40 -6.43
CA LEU A 27 3.55 -5.90 -5.45
C LEU A 27 3.83 -6.45 -4.05
N LEU A 28 4.07 -7.76 -3.94
CA LEU A 28 4.37 -8.40 -2.65
C LEU A 28 5.69 -7.90 -2.05
N GLU A 29 6.73 -7.76 -2.87
CA GLU A 29 8.00 -7.18 -2.45
C GLU A 29 7.82 -5.75 -1.93
N LYS A 30 7.05 -4.93 -2.65
CA LYS A 30 6.77 -3.56 -2.20
C LYS A 30 5.94 -3.52 -0.92
N ALA A 31 4.96 -4.42 -0.77
CA ALA A 31 4.17 -4.52 0.45
C ALA A 31 5.04 -4.88 1.66
N ALA A 32 5.93 -5.87 1.51
CA ALA A 32 6.87 -6.28 2.55
C ALA A 32 7.85 -5.15 2.91
N GLU A 33 8.36 -4.42 1.91
CA GLU A 33 9.23 -3.25 2.12
C GLU A 33 8.53 -2.20 2.98
N LEU A 34 7.29 -1.83 2.62
CA LEU A 34 6.52 -0.82 3.35
C LEU A 34 6.22 -1.26 4.79
N GLN A 35 5.74 -2.50 4.96
CA GLN A 35 5.33 -3.01 6.27
C GLN A 35 6.50 -3.15 7.24
N HIS A 36 7.63 -3.69 6.77
CA HIS A 36 8.74 -4.05 7.66
C HIS A 36 9.84 -3.00 7.77
N PHE A 37 9.88 -2.02 6.86
CA PHE A 37 10.91 -1.00 6.83
C PHE A 37 10.34 0.42 6.74
N SER A 38 9.67 0.77 5.64
CA SER A 38 9.36 2.18 5.36
C SER A 38 8.36 2.80 6.35
N LEU A 39 7.30 2.06 6.70
CA LEU A 39 6.23 2.55 7.58
C LEU A 39 6.33 2.01 9.01
N ARG A 40 7.26 1.08 9.28
CA ARG A 40 7.40 0.45 10.60
C ARG A 40 7.61 1.44 11.73
N HIS A 41 8.30 2.55 11.46
CA HIS A 41 8.53 3.59 12.45
C HIS A 41 7.24 4.25 12.97
N LEU A 42 6.15 4.21 12.19
CA LEU A 42 4.86 4.77 12.57
C LEU A 42 4.14 3.93 13.62
N GLU A 43 4.53 2.67 13.85
CA GLU A 43 3.95 1.85 14.92
C GLU A 43 4.23 2.42 16.32
N TYR A 44 5.25 3.26 16.45
CA TYR A 44 5.77 3.80 17.73
C TYR A 44 5.53 5.30 17.92
N VAL A 45 4.81 5.97 17.01
CA VAL A 45 4.46 7.39 17.19
C VAL A 45 3.33 7.47 18.25
N ASP A 46 3.22 8.58 18.98
CA ASP A 46 2.11 8.85 19.90
C ASP A 46 1.20 9.94 19.32
N PRO A 47 -0.10 9.97 19.65
CA PRO A 47 -0.89 8.92 20.30
C PRO A 47 -1.47 7.98 19.24
N ILE A 48 -1.37 6.64 19.38
CA ILE A 48 -1.95 5.77 18.35
C ILE A 48 -2.71 4.56 18.86
N PHE A 49 -4.04 4.66 18.75
CA PHE A 49 -5.00 3.61 19.07
C PHE A 49 -5.69 3.01 17.84
N GLU A 50 -5.30 3.40 16.63
CA GLU A 50 -5.96 2.96 15.40
C GLU A 50 -5.10 1.94 14.64
N ASP A 51 -5.75 0.93 14.08
CA ASP A 51 -5.13 0.00 13.13
C ASP A 51 -5.36 0.52 11.70
N VAL A 52 -4.36 0.36 10.84
CA VAL A 52 -4.39 0.86 9.46
C VAL A 52 -4.18 -0.29 8.50
N VAL A 53 -5.13 -0.48 7.59
CA VAL A 53 -5.07 -1.45 6.50
C VAL A 53 -4.86 -0.69 5.20
N ILE A 54 -3.70 -0.88 4.57
CA ILE A 54 -3.37 -0.25 3.29
C ILE A 54 -3.39 -1.31 2.19
N TYR A 55 -4.09 -1.03 1.10
CA TYR A 55 -4.02 -1.87 -0.10
C TYR A 55 -3.07 -1.27 -1.13
N LEU A 56 -2.22 -2.12 -1.71
CA LEU A 56 -1.44 -1.82 -2.91
C LEU A 56 -2.10 -2.44 -4.13
N VAL A 57 -2.23 -1.64 -5.18
CA VAL A 57 -2.88 -2.03 -6.44
C VAL A 57 -2.07 -1.51 -7.62
N TYR A 58 -2.14 -2.19 -8.76
CA TYR A 58 -1.72 -1.58 -10.02
C TYR A 58 -2.86 -0.76 -10.61
N ASN A 59 -2.53 0.44 -11.09
CA ASN A 59 -3.43 1.17 -11.98
C ASN A 59 -3.29 0.65 -13.44
N PRO A 60 -4.17 1.09 -14.37
CA PRO A 60 -4.08 0.68 -15.79
C PRO A 60 -2.77 1.08 -16.50
N LYS A 61 -1.98 1.99 -15.91
CA LYS A 61 -0.66 2.41 -16.41
C LYS A 61 0.50 1.60 -15.79
N ASN A 62 0.21 0.47 -15.15
CA ASN A 62 1.18 -0.40 -14.49
C ASN A 62 1.99 0.28 -13.38
N GLN A 63 1.44 1.31 -12.74
CA GLN A 63 2.03 1.97 -11.58
C GLN A 63 1.35 1.48 -10.30
N ILE A 64 2.15 1.23 -9.26
CA ILE A 64 1.62 0.89 -7.94
C ILE A 64 0.94 2.14 -7.35
N ARG A 65 -0.29 1.97 -6.88
CA ARG A 65 -1.10 2.93 -6.15
C ARG A 65 -1.51 2.33 -4.81
N TRP A 66 -1.93 3.18 -3.89
CA TRP A 66 -2.31 2.75 -2.54
C TRP A 66 -3.55 3.48 -2.03
N TYR A 67 -4.28 2.86 -1.10
CA TYR A 67 -5.35 3.52 -0.34
C TYR A 67 -5.51 2.87 1.03
N ILE A 68 -6.06 3.60 1.99
CA ILE A 68 -6.46 3.06 3.30
C ILE A 68 -7.85 2.42 3.13
N ALA A 69 -7.98 1.16 3.53
CA ALA A 69 -9.17 0.35 3.29
C ALA A 69 -10.14 0.30 4.47
N ASN A 70 -9.71 0.76 5.65
CA ASN A 70 -10.56 0.90 6.82
C ASN A 70 -10.69 2.38 7.23
N ASP A 71 -11.74 2.68 7.98
CA ASP A 71 -11.91 4.01 8.54
C ASP A 71 -10.82 4.29 9.58
N VAL A 72 -10.19 5.44 9.43
CA VAL A 72 -9.19 5.97 10.37
C VAL A 72 -9.42 7.48 10.52
N SER A 73 -8.93 8.07 11.60
CA SER A 73 -8.99 9.52 11.78
C SER A 73 -8.27 10.28 10.66
N ALA A 74 -8.67 11.55 10.47
CA ALA A 74 -8.05 12.44 9.48
C ALA A 74 -6.56 12.67 9.77
N GLU A 75 -6.16 12.64 11.04
CA GLU A 75 -4.76 12.78 11.47
C GLU A 75 -3.91 11.60 11.00
N ILE A 76 -4.38 10.37 11.23
CA ILE A 76 -3.71 9.14 10.74
C ILE A 76 -3.67 9.13 9.22
N SER A 77 -4.77 9.48 8.55
CA SER A 77 -4.81 9.59 7.08
C SER A 77 -3.76 10.57 6.55
N ALA A 78 -3.63 11.74 7.17
CA ALA A 78 -2.65 12.75 6.78
C ALA A 78 -1.20 12.31 7.04
N LEU A 79 -0.95 11.61 8.15
CA LEU A 79 0.35 11.05 8.49
C LEU A 79 0.80 10.00 7.46
N ILE A 80 -0.07 9.03 7.15
CA ILE A 80 0.22 8.00 6.15
C ILE A 80 0.44 8.64 4.78
N LEU A 81 -0.41 9.60 4.38
CA LEU A 81 -0.25 10.31 3.11
C LEU A 81 1.10 11.04 3.03
N LYS A 82 1.52 11.70 4.11
CA LYS A 82 2.81 12.37 4.19
C LYS A 82 3.98 11.40 4.02
N GLU A 83 3.96 10.26 4.71
CA GLU A 83 5.03 9.25 4.58
C GLU A 83 5.05 8.61 3.18
N MET A 84 3.90 8.25 2.63
CA MET A 84 3.80 7.67 1.28
C MET A 84 4.27 8.65 0.19
N ASN A 85 4.01 9.95 0.35
CA ASN A 85 4.50 11.00 -0.55
C ASN A 85 6.04 11.11 -0.52
N LYS A 86 6.68 10.97 0.65
CA LYS A 86 8.15 10.95 0.74
C LYS A 86 8.75 9.76 -0.01
N LEU A 87 8.02 8.64 -0.07
CA LEU A 87 8.39 7.44 -0.83
C LEU A 87 8.07 7.56 -2.33
N GLY A 88 7.53 8.70 -2.79
CA GLY A 88 7.11 8.93 -4.17
C GLY A 88 5.88 8.11 -4.60
N MET A 89 5.13 7.55 -3.65
CA MET A 89 3.96 6.73 -3.92
C MET A 89 2.70 7.59 -4.02
N GLN A 90 1.94 7.39 -5.09
CA GLN A 90 0.70 8.13 -5.33
C GLN A 90 -0.50 7.35 -4.78
N ALA A 91 -1.39 8.05 -4.08
CA ALA A 91 -2.66 7.48 -3.64
C ALA A 91 -3.52 7.09 -4.86
N LEU A 92 -4.37 6.08 -4.69
CA LEU A 92 -5.39 5.72 -5.65
C LEU A 92 -6.46 6.83 -5.62
N GLU A 93 -6.67 7.50 -6.74
CA GLU A 93 -7.77 8.45 -6.89
C GLU A 93 -9.08 7.68 -6.76
N GLN A 94 -9.88 7.98 -5.73
CA GLN A 94 -11.27 7.54 -5.67
C GLN A 94 -12.08 8.47 -6.58
N THR A 95 -12.37 8.03 -7.79
CA THR A 95 -13.38 8.66 -8.68
C THR A 95 -14.78 8.50 -8.14
#